data_AF-A0A9W3D6X5-F1
#
_entry.id   AF-A0A9W3D6X5-F1
#
_cell.length_a   1.000
_cell.length_b   1.000
_cell.length_c   1.000
_cell.angle_alpha   90.00
_cell.angle_beta   90.00
_cell.angle_gamma   90.00
#
_symmetry.space_group_name_H-M   'P 1'
#
loop_
_entity.id
_entity.type
_entity.pdbx_description
1 polymer ?
#
loop_
_entity_poly.entity_id
_entity_poly.type
_entity_poly.pdbx_seq_one_letter_code
_entity_poly.pdbx_strand_id
1 'polypeptide(L)'
;METLISTIIFCALGAVTYEVNMIGNVRCSHFTLAFKEWPEEYYPLYANDPGYSLSYDIAKFIVDDFEQQRLRLFKMEDVSMGMWVEKFNETRPVAVVHSLKFCQFGCIEDYFTAHYQSPRQMICMWDKLQRLGKPHCCNMRR
;
A
#
# COMPACT_ATOMS: atom_id res chain seq x y z
N MET A 1 4.09 -18.22 25.45
CA MET A 1 3.87 -17.05 24.58
C MET A 1 3.05 -17.52 23.38
N GLU A 2 1.94 -18.16 23.69
CA GLU A 2 1.07 -18.91 22.78
C GLU A 2 -0.32 -18.72 23.37
N THR A 3 -1.03 -17.68 22.93
CA THR A 3 -2.47 -17.46 23.11
C THR A 3 -2.73 -16.05 22.59
N LEU A 4 -3.11 -15.94 21.31
CA LEU A 4 -3.85 -14.81 20.65
C LEU A 4 -3.69 -14.77 19.12
N ILE A 5 -3.23 -15.84 18.45
CA ILE A 5 -3.34 -16.00 16.98
C ILE A 5 -4.57 -16.87 16.64
N SER A 6 -5.72 -16.67 17.31
CA SER A 6 -6.95 -17.45 17.03
C SER A 6 -8.12 -16.63 16.48
N THR A 7 -7.88 -15.36 16.15
CA THR A 7 -8.77 -14.63 15.26
C THR A 7 -7.98 -14.44 13.97
N ILE A 8 -8.43 -15.05 12.87
CA ILE A 8 -7.86 -14.79 11.55
C ILE A 8 -8.18 -13.34 11.22
N ILE A 9 -7.30 -12.43 11.63
CA ILE A 9 -7.37 -11.03 11.27
C ILE A 9 -6.75 -10.93 9.88
N PHE A 10 -7.58 -10.81 8.86
CA PHE A 10 -7.11 -10.44 7.52
C PHE A 10 -6.54 -9.04 7.60
N CYS A 11 -5.30 -8.83 7.16
CA CYS A 11 -4.59 -7.59 7.38
C CYS A 11 -4.11 -7.00 6.06
N ALA A 12 -4.38 -5.71 5.87
CA ALA A 12 -3.73 -4.87 4.88
C ALA A 12 -2.88 -3.83 5.61
N LEU A 13 -1.57 -3.90 5.43
CA LEU A 13 -0.60 -3.04 6.10
C LEU A 13 0.10 -2.16 5.07
N GLY A 14 0.15 -0.86 5.30
CA GLY A 14 0.91 0.05 4.43
C GLY A 14 0.77 1.52 4.81
N ALA A 15 1.24 2.37 3.90
CA ALA A 15 1.04 3.81 3.97
C ALA A 15 -0.38 4.16 3.47
N VAL A 16 -1.38 3.92 4.32
CA VAL A 16 -2.79 4.16 3.99
C VAL A 16 -3.08 5.65 3.80
N THR A 17 -3.73 6.00 2.70
CA THR A 17 -4.21 7.34 2.39
C THR A 17 -5.72 7.41 2.65
N TYR A 18 -6.16 8.48 3.31
CA TYR A 18 -7.55 8.72 3.66
C TYR A 18 -8.10 9.90 2.84
N GLU A 19 -9.35 9.80 2.39
CA GLU A 19 -10.15 10.94 1.87
C GLU A 19 -9.49 11.77 0.75
N VAL A 20 -9.04 11.10 -0.32
CA VAL A 20 -8.49 11.79 -1.50
C VAL A 20 -9.63 12.23 -2.43
N ASN A 21 -9.94 13.53 -2.44
CA ASN A 21 -10.83 14.15 -3.44
C ASN A 21 -10.02 14.57 -4.67
N MET A 22 -10.32 13.99 -5.83
CA MET A 22 -9.67 14.33 -7.11
C MET A 22 -10.62 14.92 -8.16
N ILE A 23 -11.82 15.34 -7.74
CA ILE A 23 -12.73 16.11 -8.60
C ILE A 23 -12.27 17.57 -8.59
N GLY A 24 -11.37 17.93 -9.52
CA GLY A 24 -10.75 19.26 -9.56
C GLY A 24 -10.29 19.70 -10.95
N ASN A 25 -10.23 21.02 -11.15
CA ASN A 25 -10.01 21.67 -12.45
C ASN A 25 -8.53 21.60 -12.92
N VAL A 26 -8.22 20.66 -13.82
CA VAL A 26 -7.19 20.57 -14.91
C VAL A 26 -5.76 21.13 -14.70
N ARG A 27 -5.36 21.72 -13.57
CA ARG A 27 -4.04 22.40 -13.45
C ARG A 27 -3.03 21.80 -12.48
N CYS A 28 -3.34 20.71 -11.77
CA CYS A 28 -2.35 20.03 -10.94
C CYS A 28 -2.44 18.51 -11.06
N SER A 29 -1.35 17.90 -11.54
CA SER A 29 -0.99 16.47 -11.47
C SER A 29 -1.51 15.54 -12.57
N HIS A 30 -0.63 14.60 -12.97
CA HIS A 30 -0.89 13.43 -13.83
C HIS A 30 -2.08 12.56 -13.39
N PHE A 31 -2.64 12.80 -12.20
CA PHE A 31 -3.61 11.93 -11.56
C PHE A 31 -5.03 12.50 -11.56
N THR A 32 -5.23 13.74 -12.04
CA THR A 32 -6.57 14.34 -12.20
C THR A 32 -7.48 13.43 -13.02
N LEU A 33 -8.73 13.26 -12.58
CA LEU A 33 -9.74 12.49 -13.29
C LEU A 33 -10.82 13.39 -13.88
N ALA A 34 -11.38 12.97 -15.01
CA ALA A 34 -12.68 13.48 -15.42
C ALA A 34 -13.79 12.83 -14.57
N PHE A 35 -14.86 13.58 -14.26
CA PHE A 35 -16.05 13.05 -13.56
C PHE A 35 -16.65 11.80 -14.23
N LYS A 36 -16.46 11.65 -15.55
CA LYS A 36 -16.90 10.46 -16.30
C LYS A 36 -16.11 9.19 -15.91
N GLU A 37 -14.87 9.33 -15.44
CA GLU A 37 -13.98 8.21 -15.11
C GLU A 37 -14.20 7.70 -13.67
N TRP A 38 -14.61 8.60 -12.77
CA TRP A 38 -14.95 8.31 -11.38
C TRP A 38 -16.06 9.26 -10.92
N PRO A 39 -17.30 8.78 -10.83
CA PRO A 39 -18.43 9.61 -10.43
C PRO A 39 -18.48 9.89 -8.92
N GLU A 40 -17.77 9.11 -8.10
CA GLU A 40 -17.73 9.28 -6.66
C GLU A 40 -16.79 10.44 -6.25
N GLU A 41 -17.09 11.11 -5.14
CA GLU A 41 -16.32 12.29 -4.72
C GLU A 41 -14.93 11.94 -4.16
N TYR A 42 -14.80 10.75 -3.56
CA TYR A 42 -13.58 10.28 -2.91
C TYR A 42 -13.20 8.90 -3.45
N TYR A 43 -11.90 8.63 -3.50
CA TYR A 43 -11.42 7.25 -3.67
C TYR A 43 -11.64 6.43 -2.39
N PRO A 44 -11.74 5.09 -2.50
CA PRO A 44 -11.70 4.22 -1.33
C PRO A 44 -10.37 4.35 -0.60
N LEU A 45 -10.29 3.79 0.62
CA LEU A 45 -9.02 3.69 1.32
C LEU A 45 -8.06 2.79 0.54
N TYR A 46 -6.85 3.29 0.28
CA TYR A 46 -5.78 2.52 -0.35
C TYR A 46 -4.43 2.83 0.28
N ALA A 47 -3.53 1.85 0.24
CA ALA A 47 -2.13 2.05 0.60
C ALA A 47 -1.35 2.49 -0.64
N ASN A 48 -0.49 3.50 -0.49
CA ASN A 48 0.23 4.09 -1.61
C ASN A 48 1.66 3.54 -1.81
N ASP A 49 2.27 4.04 -2.88
CA ASP A 49 3.62 3.90 -3.46
C ASP A 49 4.77 3.23 -2.67
N PRO A 50 5.07 3.49 -1.37
CA PRO A 50 6.14 2.76 -0.67
C PRO A 50 5.86 1.25 -0.52
N GLY A 51 4.67 0.79 -0.88
CA GLY A 51 4.26 -0.61 -0.87
C GLY A 51 3.37 -0.96 0.31
N TYR A 52 2.80 -2.16 0.25
CA TYR A 52 1.91 -2.71 1.26
C TYR A 52 2.06 -4.23 1.35
N SER A 53 1.50 -4.81 2.41
CA SER A 53 1.44 -6.27 2.62
C SER A 53 0.00 -6.69 2.85
N LEU A 54 -0.39 -7.81 2.24
CA LEU A 54 -1.73 -8.39 2.33
C LEU A 54 -1.67 -9.81 2.87
N SER A 55 -2.66 -10.21 3.66
CA SER A 55 -2.85 -11.62 4.02
C SER A 55 -3.19 -12.48 2.80
N TYR A 56 -2.77 -13.74 2.82
CA TYR A 56 -2.96 -14.71 1.73
C TYR A 56 -4.41 -14.79 1.22
N ASP A 57 -5.40 -14.81 2.11
CA ASP A 57 -6.81 -14.93 1.71
C ASP A 57 -7.32 -13.74 0.89
N ILE A 58 -6.83 -12.53 1.17
CA ILE A 58 -7.13 -11.34 0.37
C ILE A 58 -6.52 -11.52 -1.03
N ALA A 59 -5.24 -11.91 -1.10
CA ALA A 59 -4.57 -12.13 -2.38
C ALA A 59 -5.25 -13.23 -3.20
N LYS A 60 -5.66 -14.33 -2.55
CA LYS A 60 -6.40 -15.43 -3.16
C LYS A 60 -7.75 -14.95 -3.71
N PHE A 61 -8.52 -14.22 -2.91
CA PHE A 61 -9.78 -13.63 -3.37
C PHE A 61 -9.58 -12.73 -4.59
N ILE A 62 -8.57 -11.87 -4.57
CA ILE A 62 -8.27 -10.96 -5.69
C ILE A 62 -8.03 -11.75 -6.97
N VAL A 63 -7.19 -12.79 -6.94
CA VAL A 63 -6.91 -13.63 -8.11
C VAL A 63 -8.19 -14.33 -8.58
N ASP A 64 -8.91 -15.02 -7.68
CA ASP A 64 -10.09 -15.82 -8.01
C ASP A 64 -11.23 -14.95 -8.60
N ASP A 65 -11.45 -13.74 -8.09
CA ASP A 65 -12.47 -12.81 -8.60
C ASP A 65 -12.01 -12.05 -9.86
N PHE A 66 -10.71 -11.76 -9.98
CA PHE A 66 -10.15 -11.08 -11.15
C PHE A 66 -10.23 -11.96 -12.41
N GLU A 67 -9.89 -13.25 -12.30
CA GLU A 67 -10.00 -14.21 -13.40
C GLU A 67 -11.43 -14.36 -13.91
N GLN A 68 -12.41 -14.16 -13.02
CA GLN A 68 -13.83 -14.19 -13.34
C GLN A 68 -14.38 -12.83 -13.80
N GLN A 69 -13.52 -11.84 -14.02
CA GLN A 69 -13.87 -10.48 -14.42
C GLN A 69 -14.85 -9.79 -13.44
N ARG A 70 -14.82 -10.18 -12.15
CA ARG A 70 -15.68 -9.62 -11.10
C ARG A 70 -15.07 -8.41 -10.39
N LEU A 71 -13.84 -8.04 -10.73
CA LEU A 71 -13.13 -6.89 -10.15
C LEU A 71 -12.94 -5.79 -11.21
N ARG A 72 -13.25 -4.54 -10.82
CA ARG A 72 -13.03 -3.36 -11.65
C ARG A 72 -11.56 -2.96 -11.56
N LEU A 73 -10.90 -2.82 -12.71
CA LEU A 73 -9.59 -2.17 -12.79
C LEU A 73 -9.75 -0.66 -12.86
N PHE A 74 -8.83 0.04 -12.21
CA PHE A 74 -8.70 1.49 -12.24
C PHE A 74 -7.34 1.90 -12.80
N LYS A 75 -7.24 3.14 -13.32
CA LYS A 75 -6.00 3.63 -13.93
C LYS A 75 -4.81 3.64 -12.96
N MET A 76 -5.11 3.77 -11.66
CA MET A 76 -4.15 3.66 -10.58
C MET A 76 -4.29 2.27 -9.95
N GLU A 77 -3.20 1.51 -9.97
CA GLU A 77 -3.17 0.14 -9.45
C GLU A 77 -3.46 0.09 -7.95
N ASP A 78 -2.88 1.01 -7.17
CA ASP A 78 -3.11 1.08 -5.72
C ASP A 78 -4.58 1.37 -5.38
N VAL A 79 -5.26 2.22 -6.16
CA VAL A 79 -6.69 2.47 -6.00
C VAL A 79 -7.49 1.22 -6.35
N SER A 80 -7.12 0.48 -7.40
CA SER A 80 -7.74 -0.79 -7.74
C SER A 80 -7.64 -1.77 -6.58
N MET A 81 -6.46 -1.86 -5.96
CA MET A 81 -6.22 -2.71 -4.79
C MET A 81 -7.08 -2.30 -3.60
N GLY A 82 -7.22 -1.00 -3.33
CA GLY A 82 -8.14 -0.48 -2.31
C GLY A 82 -9.60 -0.92 -2.54
N MET A 83 -10.09 -0.77 -3.78
CA MET A 83 -11.44 -1.22 -4.16
C MET A 83 -11.65 -2.72 -3.95
N TRP A 84 -10.64 -3.54 -4.27
CA TRP A 84 -10.75 -5.00 -4.15
C TRP A 84 -10.69 -5.45 -2.69
N VAL A 85 -9.88 -4.80 -1.85
CA VAL A 85 -9.84 -5.04 -0.40
C VAL A 85 -11.16 -4.64 0.25
N GLU A 86 -11.74 -3.51 -0.14
CA GLU A 86 -13.06 -3.07 0.34
C GLU A 86 -14.15 -4.09 -0.02
N LYS A 87 -14.14 -4.60 -1.25
CA LYS A 87 -15.07 -5.68 -1.66
C LYS A 87 -14.88 -6.97 -0.86
N PHE A 88 -13.64 -7.37 -0.57
CA PHE A 88 -13.40 -8.53 0.29
C PHE A 88 -13.92 -8.30 1.71
N ASN A 89 -13.78 -7.08 2.23
CA ASN A 89 -14.22 -6.68 3.57
C ASN A 89 -15.73 -6.84 3.78
N GLU A 90 -16.54 -6.77 2.72
CA GLU A 90 -17.98 -7.07 2.76
C GLU A 90 -18.27 -8.52 3.18
N THR A 91 -17.35 -9.44 2.86
CA THR A 91 -17.50 -10.87 3.15
C THR A 91 -16.81 -11.28 4.45
N ARG A 92 -15.64 -10.70 4.73
CA ARG A 92 -14.81 -11.03 5.89
C ARG A 92 -14.10 -9.77 6.40
N PRO A 93 -14.24 -9.40 7.68
CA PRO A 93 -13.62 -8.20 8.22
C PRO A 93 -12.10 -8.15 8.00
N VAL A 94 -11.62 -7.05 7.42
CA VAL A 94 -10.21 -6.74 7.19
C VAL A 94 -9.76 -5.66 8.17
N ALA A 95 -8.67 -5.93 8.88
CA ALA A 95 -7.94 -4.90 9.61
C ALA A 95 -7.02 -4.15 8.64
N VAL A 96 -7.27 -2.85 8.50
CA VAL A 96 -6.38 -1.95 7.76
C VAL A 96 -5.46 -1.28 8.78
N VAL A 97 -4.15 -1.54 8.68
CA VAL A 97 -3.15 -1.02 9.62
C VAL A 97 -2.28 0.00 8.90
N HIS A 98 -2.28 1.23 9.41
CA HIS A 98 -1.37 2.28 8.94
C HIS A 98 -0.07 2.26 9.75
N SER A 99 1.08 2.41 9.07
CA SER A 99 2.36 2.58 9.75
C SER A 99 3.28 3.54 9.00
N LEU A 100 3.84 4.51 9.73
CA LEU A 100 4.85 5.45 9.22
C LEU A 100 6.16 4.76 8.79
N LYS A 101 6.36 3.49 9.19
CA LYS A 101 7.48 2.66 8.75
C LYS A 101 7.43 2.29 7.26
N PHE A 102 6.29 2.50 6.60
CA PHE A 102 6.20 2.55 5.14
C PHE A 102 6.49 3.98 4.68
N CYS A 103 7.78 4.31 4.53
CA CYS A 103 8.19 5.69 4.33
C CYS A 103 7.98 6.14 2.88
N GLN A 104 7.02 7.06 2.65
CA GLN A 104 6.67 7.58 1.33
C GLN A 104 7.74 8.51 0.73
N PHE A 105 8.52 9.20 1.57
CA PHE A 105 9.36 10.34 1.15
C PHE A 105 10.86 10.04 1.19
N GLY A 106 11.26 8.78 1.28
CA GLY A 106 12.66 8.41 1.40
C GLY A 106 12.87 7.25 2.34
N CYS A 107 13.66 7.49 3.39
CA CYS A 107 14.01 6.48 4.39
C CYS A 107 13.96 7.10 5.79
N ILE A 108 13.39 6.35 6.73
CA ILE A 108 13.49 6.59 8.17
C ILE A 108 14.13 5.38 8.85
N GLU A 109 14.77 5.54 10.00
CA GLU A 109 15.33 4.39 10.72
C GLU A 109 14.24 3.38 11.11
N ASP A 110 14.59 2.09 11.14
CA ASP A 110 13.65 1.01 11.49
C ASP A 110 12.40 0.92 10.58
N TYR A 111 12.59 1.25 9.30
CA TYR A 111 11.58 1.18 8.25
C TYR A 111 11.16 -0.26 7.90
N PHE A 112 9.93 -0.43 7.42
CA PHE A 112 9.48 -1.62 6.70
C PHE A 112 9.77 -1.49 5.21
N THR A 113 9.43 -0.32 4.64
CA THR A 113 9.78 0.03 3.26
C THR A 113 10.34 1.44 3.20
N ALA A 114 11.26 1.66 2.26
CA ALA A 114 11.89 2.95 2.01
C ALA A 114 11.75 3.29 0.53
N HIS A 115 11.11 4.42 0.24
CA HIS A 115 10.85 4.88 -1.12
C HIS A 115 12.02 5.72 -1.66
N TYR A 116 12.11 5.91 -2.99
CA TYR A 116 13.15 6.72 -3.64
C TYR A 116 14.63 6.33 -3.32
N GLN A 117 14.93 5.04 -3.17
CA GLN A 117 16.29 4.56 -2.93
C GLN A 117 17.00 4.18 -4.24
N SER A 118 18.24 4.65 -4.41
CA SER A 118 19.10 4.23 -5.53
C SER A 118 19.61 2.80 -5.34
N PRO A 119 20.01 2.08 -6.42
CA PRO A 119 20.57 0.74 -6.29
C PRO A 119 21.75 0.63 -5.32
N ARG A 120 22.61 1.66 -5.26
CA ARG A 120 23.74 1.71 -4.29
C ARG A 120 23.25 1.84 -2.86
N GLN A 121 22.20 2.62 -2.61
CA GLN A 121 21.59 2.71 -1.30
C GLN A 121 20.96 1.39 -0.89
N MET A 122 20.25 0.70 -1.79
CA MET A 122 19.65 -0.61 -1.50
C MET A 122 20.70 -1.64 -1.05
N ILE A 123 21.86 -1.71 -1.71
CA ILE A 123 22.96 -2.59 -1.32
C ILE A 123 23.52 -2.21 0.06
N CYS A 124 23.73 -0.91 0.31
CA CYS A 124 24.20 -0.41 1.60
C CYS A 124 23.19 -0.73 2.73
N MET A 125 21.90 -0.54 2.47
CA MET A 125 20.82 -0.80 3.41
C MET A 125 20.72 -2.28 3.73
N TRP A 126 20.89 -3.14 2.72
CA TRP A 126 20.95 -4.59 2.90
C TRP A 126 22.15 -5.02 3.77
N ASP A 127 23.34 -4.48 3.50
CA ASP A 127 24.54 -4.75 4.32
C ASP A 127 24.35 -4.33 5.78
N LYS A 128 23.76 -3.15 6.02
CA LYS A 128 23.42 -2.70 7.37
C LYS A 128 22.41 -3.62 8.05
N LEU A 129 21.39 -4.07 7.33
CA LEU A 129 20.39 -5.00 7.88
C LEU A 129 21.05 -6.30 8.34
N GLN A 130 21.92 -6.89 7.51
CA GLN A 130 22.64 -8.13 7.83
C GLN A 130 23.57 -7.97 9.04
N ARG A 131 24.29 -6.83 9.16
CA ARG A 131 25.27 -6.60 10.23
C ARG A 131 24.65 -6.16 11.55
N LEU A 132 23.65 -5.28 11.49
CA LEU A 132 23.06 -4.64 12.66
C LEU A 132 21.80 -5.36 13.15
N GLY A 133 21.22 -6.25 12.33
CA GLY A 133 19.98 -6.95 12.63
C GLY A 133 18.72 -6.07 12.55
N LYS A 134 18.86 -4.83 12.05
CA LYS A 134 17.75 -3.87 11.94
C LYS A 134 17.89 -2.93 10.74
N PRO A 135 16.78 -2.50 10.10
CA PRO A 135 16.81 -1.61 8.94
C PRO A 135 17.40 -0.23 9.29
N HIS A 136 18.39 0.23 8.52
CA HIS A 136 19.01 1.56 8.68
C HIS A 136 19.12 2.28 7.35
N CYS A 137 19.00 3.61 7.39
CA CYS A 137 19.12 4.42 6.19
C CYS A 137 20.58 4.59 5.75
N CYS A 138 20.77 4.78 4.45
CA CYS A 138 22.08 5.07 3.87
C CYS A 138 22.12 6.50 3.34
N ASN A 139 23.01 7.31 3.92
CA ASN A 139 23.29 8.64 3.41
C ASN A 139 24.20 8.54 2.19
N MET A 140 23.78 9.13 1.08
CA MET A 140 24.67 9.44 -0.03
C MET A 140 25.43 10.72 0.34
N ARG A 141 26.53 10.60 1.10
CA ARG A 141 27.57 11.64 1.01
C ARG A 141 28.23 11.45 -0.35
N ARG A 142 28.08 12.45 -1.24
CA ARG A 142 28.85 12.51 -2.48
C ARG A 142 30.34 12.53 -2.17
#